data_AF-A0AAW4BNZ2-F1
#
_entry.id   AF-A0AAW4BNZ2-F1
#
_cell.length_a   1.000
_cell.length_b   1.000
_cell.length_c   1.000
_cell.angle_alpha   90.00
_cell.angle_beta   90.00
_cell.angle_gamma   90.00
#
_symmetry.space_group_name_H-M   'P 1'
#
loop_
_entity.id
_entity.type
_entity.pdbx_description
1 polymer ?
#
loop_
_entity_poly.entity_id
_entity_poly.type
_entity_poly.pdbx_seq_one_letter_code
_entity_poly.pdbx_strand_id
1 'polypeptide(L)'
;SPQSPHVRNEATPRVRTMFRSYVQDPVRLSQLQLTWFEQPTESIYTQVYGGYLESMFAGVGSEILYRPMNSNWALGLDMNYLSQREADSWFGIYSDNYFYYNGVNPDSQTCINNPTSCRAYVLNQGTTGHLTTYYTPDWSFLSNTLFKVSAGKFLGGDIGARIDFSKQFKSGVIAGVYTVFTDLTADEYGEGSYNKGFYVSIP
;
A
#
# COMPACT_ATOMS: atom_id res chain seq x y z
N SER A 1 21.45 -8.32 0.94
CA SER A 1 22.67 -7.49 0.90
C SER A 1 22.68 -6.60 2.12
N PRO A 2 23.79 -6.41 2.85
CA PRO A 2 23.83 -5.63 4.11
C PRO A 2 23.69 -4.11 3.91
N GLN A 3 23.15 -3.67 2.76
CA GLN A 3 22.77 -2.28 2.46
C GLN A 3 21.26 -2.16 2.21
N SER A 4 20.45 -2.88 2.99
CA SER A 4 19.01 -2.60 3.02
C SER A 4 18.79 -1.51 4.08
N PRO A 5 18.20 -0.34 3.73
CA PRO A 5 18.01 0.78 4.64
C PRO A 5 17.08 0.48 5.84
N HIS A 6 16.45 -0.70 5.85
CA HIS A 6 15.53 -1.18 6.88
C HIS A 6 16.17 -1.59 8.21
N VAL A 7 17.35 -1.06 8.59
CA VAL A 7 18.00 -1.54 9.82
C VAL A 7 18.35 -0.46 10.83
N ARG A 8 18.66 0.79 10.47
CA ARG A 8 18.97 1.84 11.49
C ARG A 8 18.77 3.26 10.95
N ASN A 9 17.89 4.06 11.58
CA ASN A 9 17.65 5.51 11.36
C ASN A 9 17.05 5.90 9.98
N GLU A 10 15.74 6.23 9.89
CA GLU A 10 15.03 6.56 8.63
C GLU A 10 14.51 5.33 7.85
N ALA A 11 14.08 4.30 8.57
CA ALA A 11 13.95 2.91 8.09
C ALA A 11 12.86 2.61 7.05
N THR A 12 11.84 3.47 6.91
CA THR A 12 10.79 3.31 5.90
C THR A 12 10.32 4.64 5.34
N PRO A 13 9.89 4.69 4.07
CA PRO A 13 9.33 5.91 3.51
C PRO A 13 8.15 6.37 4.35
N ARG A 14 8.07 7.67 4.61
CA ARG A 14 6.99 8.29 5.39
C ARG A 14 5.71 8.38 4.57
N VAL A 15 5.14 7.22 4.23
CA VAL A 15 3.97 7.09 3.37
C VAL A 15 2.72 7.69 4.01
N ARG A 16 2.53 7.49 5.32
CA ARG A 16 1.26 7.86 6.00
C ARG A 16 1.35 9.15 6.82
N THR A 17 2.53 9.51 7.29
CA THR A 17 2.73 10.71 8.13
C THR A 17 2.71 11.99 7.30
N MET A 18 3.09 11.92 6.02
CA MET A 18 3.06 13.06 5.10
C MET A 18 1.65 13.42 4.62
N PHE A 19 0.59 12.66 4.95
CA PHE A 19 -0.76 12.90 4.43
C PHE A 19 -1.21 14.37 4.58
N ARG A 20 -0.83 15.05 5.67
CA ARG A 20 -1.15 16.46 5.92
C ARG A 20 -0.64 17.41 4.82
N SER A 21 0.53 17.17 4.24
CA SER A 21 1.06 18.04 3.16
C SER A 21 0.27 17.90 1.86
N TYR A 22 -0.42 16.78 1.66
CA TYR A 22 -1.22 16.54 0.46
C TYR A 22 -2.66 17.05 0.58
N VAL A 23 -3.12 17.53 1.74
CA VAL A 23 -4.52 17.96 1.95
C VAL A 23 -4.66 19.50 2.00
N GLN A 24 -3.56 20.24 1.98
CA GLN A 24 -3.58 21.70 2.13
C GLN A 24 -4.09 22.44 0.88
N ASP A 25 -3.87 21.89 -0.33
CA ASP A 25 -4.29 22.55 -1.57
C ASP A 25 -5.71 22.13 -2.02
N PRO A 26 -6.61 23.10 -2.29
CA PRO A 26 -8.01 22.83 -2.61
C PRO A 26 -8.22 22.32 -4.06
N VAL A 27 -7.26 22.51 -4.97
CA VAL A 27 -7.34 22.08 -6.36
C VAL A 27 -6.08 21.30 -6.73
N ARG A 28 -6.20 19.99 -6.86
CA ARG A 28 -5.12 19.11 -7.32
C ARG A 28 -5.65 17.88 -8.02
N LEU A 29 -4.81 17.27 -8.87
CA LEU A 29 -5.12 16.01 -9.52
C LEU A 29 -5.06 14.86 -8.49
N SER A 30 -6.21 14.42 -8.00
CA SER A 30 -6.31 13.34 -7.01
C SER A 30 -5.99 11.97 -7.61
N GLN A 31 -6.57 11.66 -8.77
CA GLN A 31 -6.39 10.40 -9.49
C GLN A 31 -6.49 10.63 -11.00
N LEU A 32 -5.56 10.05 -11.75
CA LEU A 32 -5.58 9.96 -13.22
C LEU A 32 -4.97 8.62 -13.60
N GLN A 33 -5.81 7.65 -13.88
CA GLN A 33 -5.41 6.27 -14.07
C GLN A 33 -5.99 5.72 -15.36
N LEU A 34 -5.15 5.06 -16.15
CA LEU A 34 -5.57 4.21 -17.26
C LEU A 34 -5.57 2.76 -16.76
N THR A 35 -6.62 2.01 -17.08
CA THR A 35 -6.72 0.59 -16.74
C THR A 35 -7.15 -0.21 -17.96
N TRP A 36 -6.46 -1.31 -18.19
CA TRP A 36 -6.78 -2.32 -19.18
C TRP A 36 -7.23 -3.59 -18.47
N PHE A 37 -8.36 -4.16 -18.88
CA PHE A 37 -8.92 -5.40 -18.32
C PHE A 37 -9.00 -6.47 -19.40
N GLU A 38 -8.67 -7.70 -19.04
CA GLU A 38 -8.83 -8.85 -19.92
C GLU A 38 -9.26 -10.09 -19.14
N GLN A 39 -9.96 -11.00 -19.82
CA GLN A 39 -10.35 -12.29 -19.28
C GLN A 39 -9.93 -13.38 -20.28
N PRO A 40 -8.65 -13.82 -20.27
CA PRO A 40 -8.15 -14.75 -21.28
C PRO A 40 -8.84 -16.13 -21.25
N THR A 41 -9.38 -16.52 -20.09
CA THR A 41 -10.17 -17.74 -19.91
C THR A 41 -11.32 -17.48 -18.94
N GLU A 42 -12.32 -18.37 -18.89
CA GLU A 42 -13.46 -18.23 -17.97
C GLU A 42 -13.06 -18.12 -16.49
N SER A 43 -11.88 -18.62 -16.12
CA SER A 43 -11.37 -18.64 -14.75
C SER A 43 -10.20 -17.69 -14.48
N ILE A 44 -9.68 -16.97 -15.47
CA ILE A 44 -8.53 -16.05 -15.31
C ILE A 44 -8.96 -14.65 -15.69
N TYR A 45 -8.81 -13.73 -14.75
CA TYR A 45 -9.04 -12.30 -14.92
C TYR A 45 -7.70 -11.59 -14.76
N THR A 46 -7.41 -10.65 -15.63
CA THR A 46 -6.19 -9.85 -15.57
C THR A 46 -6.52 -8.37 -15.67
N GLN A 47 -5.74 -7.55 -14.98
CA GLN A 47 -5.74 -6.11 -15.18
C GLN A 47 -4.33 -5.56 -15.20
N VAL A 48 -4.12 -4.51 -15.98
CA VAL A 48 -2.91 -3.69 -15.99
C VAL A 48 -3.33 -2.24 -15.87
N TYR A 49 -2.73 -1.51 -14.95
CA TYR A 49 -3.06 -0.11 -14.72
C TYR A 49 -1.82 0.75 -14.57
N GLY A 50 -1.99 2.04 -14.83
CA GLY A 50 -0.92 3.01 -14.66
C GLY A 50 -1.41 4.44 -14.60
N GLY A 51 -0.61 5.29 -13.94
CA GLY A 51 -0.86 6.72 -13.82
C GLY A 51 -0.71 7.20 -12.39
N TYR A 52 -1.50 8.21 -12.03
CA TYR A 52 -1.62 8.74 -10.68
C TYR A 52 -2.69 7.96 -9.95
N LEU A 53 -2.27 6.87 -9.30
CA LEU A 53 -3.16 5.88 -8.65
C LEU A 53 -3.82 6.48 -7.41
N GLU A 54 -3.08 7.30 -6.67
CA GLU A 54 -3.56 7.98 -5.48
C GLU A 54 -2.99 9.41 -5.40
N SER A 55 -3.46 10.14 -4.39
CA SER A 55 -2.95 11.45 -3.99
C SER A 55 -1.44 11.49 -3.75
N MET A 56 -0.87 10.40 -3.23
CA MET A 56 0.54 10.34 -2.81
C MET A 56 1.41 9.44 -3.71
N PHE A 57 0.81 8.64 -4.60
CA PHE A 57 1.54 7.68 -5.43
C PHE A 57 1.14 7.73 -6.89
N ALA A 58 2.14 7.67 -7.75
CA ALA A 58 2.01 7.37 -9.17
C ALA A 58 2.76 6.07 -9.46
N GLY A 59 2.35 5.33 -10.49
CA GLY A 59 3.03 4.10 -10.83
C GLY A 59 2.27 3.25 -11.83
N VAL A 60 2.72 2.01 -11.96
CA VAL A 60 2.11 0.98 -12.80
C VAL A 60 1.95 -0.30 -12.00
N GLY A 61 0.89 -1.04 -12.28
CA GLY A 61 0.60 -2.29 -11.61
C GLY A 61 -0.06 -3.29 -12.54
N SER A 62 0.05 -4.56 -12.16
CA SER A 62 -0.68 -5.65 -12.80
C SER A 62 -1.24 -6.59 -11.75
N GLU A 63 -2.41 -7.13 -12.05
CA GLU A 63 -3.08 -8.11 -11.20
C GLU A 63 -3.61 -9.25 -12.04
N ILE A 64 -3.48 -10.47 -11.49
CA ILE A 64 -3.98 -11.70 -12.08
C ILE A 64 -4.82 -12.38 -11.00
N LEU A 65 -6.05 -12.74 -11.33
CA LEU A 65 -6.96 -13.47 -10.47
C LEU A 65 -7.39 -14.77 -11.15
N TYR A 66 -7.03 -15.89 -10.55
CA TYR A 66 -7.54 -17.20 -10.90
C TYR A 66 -8.70 -17.58 -9.98
N ARG A 67 -9.89 -17.74 -10.56
CA ARG A 67 -11.13 -18.13 -9.88
C ARG A 67 -11.82 -19.24 -10.68
N PRO A 68 -11.70 -20.51 -10.26
CA PRO A 68 -12.38 -21.61 -10.93
C PRO A 68 -13.91 -21.49 -10.85
N MET A 69 -14.59 -21.99 -11.89
CA MET A 69 -16.05 -22.08 -11.90
C MET A 69 -16.56 -23.02 -10.80
N ASN A 70 -17.72 -22.68 -10.21
CA ASN A 70 -18.37 -23.43 -9.13
C ASN A 70 -17.45 -23.70 -7.92
N SER A 71 -16.47 -22.83 -7.70
CA SER A 71 -15.55 -22.93 -6.59
C SER A 71 -15.73 -21.78 -5.61
N ASN A 72 -15.42 -22.07 -4.36
CA ASN A 72 -15.52 -21.15 -3.24
C ASN A 72 -14.16 -20.56 -2.85
N TRP A 73 -13.17 -20.64 -3.74
CA TRP A 73 -11.85 -20.05 -3.55
C TRP A 73 -11.34 -19.33 -4.80
N ALA A 74 -10.36 -18.45 -4.60
CA ALA A 74 -9.62 -17.81 -5.68
C ALA A 74 -8.16 -17.55 -5.25
N LEU A 75 -7.28 -17.42 -6.25
CA LEU A 75 -5.89 -17.01 -6.06
C LEU A 75 -5.63 -15.73 -6.84
N GLY A 76 -5.10 -14.71 -6.17
CA GLY A 76 -4.69 -13.45 -6.76
C GLY A 76 -3.19 -13.28 -6.70
N LEU A 77 -2.61 -12.66 -7.72
CA LEU A 77 -1.23 -12.21 -7.75
C LEU A 77 -1.24 -10.74 -8.16
N ASP A 78 -0.64 -9.87 -7.36
CA ASP A 78 -0.45 -8.45 -7.67
C ASP A 78 1.02 -8.09 -7.69
N MET A 79 1.39 -7.16 -8.58
CA MET A 79 2.71 -6.59 -8.68
C MET A 79 2.59 -5.11 -9.01
N ASN A 80 3.32 -4.28 -8.28
CA ASN A 80 3.28 -2.83 -8.47
C ASN A 80 4.69 -2.24 -8.47
N TYR A 81 4.88 -1.23 -9.30
CA TYR A 81 6.02 -0.34 -9.30
C TYR A 81 5.53 1.09 -9.11
N LEU A 82 5.93 1.72 -8.00
CA LEU A 82 5.33 2.93 -7.47
C LEU A 82 6.40 3.97 -7.14
N SER A 83 6.06 5.23 -7.36
CA SER A 83 6.84 6.40 -6.98
C SER A 83 5.96 7.36 -6.20
N GLN A 84 6.48 7.90 -5.11
CA GLN A 84 5.79 8.92 -4.32
C GLN A 84 5.76 10.23 -5.10
N ARG A 85 4.58 10.86 -5.13
CA ARG A 85 4.32 12.13 -5.79
C ARG A 85 4.85 13.27 -4.94
N GLU A 86 5.35 14.31 -5.59
CA GLU A 86 5.67 15.58 -4.92
C GLU A 86 4.37 16.24 -4.43
N ALA A 87 4.39 16.82 -3.24
CA ALA A 87 3.19 17.45 -2.67
C ALA A 87 2.83 18.77 -3.40
N ASP A 88 3.84 19.53 -3.79
CA ASP A 88 3.69 20.89 -4.35
C ASP A 88 3.63 20.92 -5.90
N SER A 89 3.51 19.75 -6.54
CA SER A 89 3.54 19.62 -8.01
C SER A 89 2.30 18.89 -8.53
N TRP A 90 1.80 19.31 -9.70
CA TRP A 90 0.62 18.69 -10.33
C TRP A 90 0.93 17.28 -10.86
N PHE A 91 2.14 17.09 -11.37
CA PHE A 91 2.60 15.86 -12.04
C PHE A 91 3.98 15.38 -11.56
N GLY A 92 4.57 16.03 -10.54
CA GLY A 92 5.90 15.71 -10.04
C GLY A 92 5.96 14.39 -9.27
N ILE A 93 7.07 13.68 -9.44
CA ILE A 93 7.46 12.49 -8.66
C ILE A 93 8.86 12.72 -8.10
N TYR A 94 9.13 12.23 -6.89
CA TYR A 94 10.46 12.38 -6.31
C TYR A 94 11.50 11.59 -7.12
N SER A 95 12.56 12.25 -7.57
CA SER A 95 13.74 11.60 -8.19
C SER A 95 14.69 11.01 -7.15
N ASP A 96 14.77 11.66 -5.99
CA ASP A 96 15.72 11.36 -4.92
C ASP A 96 15.04 10.68 -3.73
N ASN A 97 15.83 9.90 -2.99
CA ASN A 97 15.39 9.22 -1.78
C ASN A 97 15.07 10.18 -0.61
N TYR A 98 15.49 11.44 -0.72
CA TYR A 98 15.32 12.45 0.33
C TYR A 98 14.76 13.74 -0.26
N PHE A 99 13.74 14.26 0.40
CA PHE A 99 13.22 15.59 0.16
C PHE A 99 13.75 16.54 1.25
N TYR A 100 14.37 17.65 0.85
CA TYR A 100 14.82 18.70 1.77
C TYR A 100 13.74 19.76 1.93
N TYR A 101 13.52 20.21 3.17
CA TYR A 101 12.53 21.25 3.43
C TYR A 101 12.98 22.60 2.82
N ASN A 102 12.01 23.39 2.36
CA ASN A 102 12.27 24.70 1.77
C ASN A 102 12.99 25.64 2.76
N GLY A 103 14.03 26.33 2.27
CA GLY A 103 14.79 27.31 3.05
C GLY A 103 15.89 26.72 3.94
N VAL A 104 16.17 25.42 3.83
CA VAL A 104 17.23 24.75 4.59
C VAL A 104 18.51 24.66 3.76
N ASN A 105 19.67 24.90 4.39
CA ASN A 105 20.98 24.64 3.81
C ASN A 105 21.44 23.21 4.18
N PRO A 106 21.53 22.26 3.23
CA PRO A 106 21.96 20.88 3.48
C PRO A 106 23.35 20.79 4.11
N ASP A 107 24.22 21.75 3.82
CA ASP A 107 25.61 21.79 4.30
C ASP A 107 25.74 22.45 5.68
N SER A 108 24.62 22.87 6.29
CA SER A 108 24.66 23.44 7.64
C SER A 108 24.95 22.37 8.70
N GLN A 109 25.69 22.75 9.74
CA GLN A 109 26.06 21.84 10.83
C GLN A 109 24.83 21.23 11.53
N THR A 110 23.71 21.96 11.58
CA THR A 110 22.43 21.47 12.10
C THR A 110 21.91 20.27 11.30
N CYS A 111 21.96 20.33 9.98
CA CYS A 111 21.50 19.23 9.12
C CYS A 111 22.46 18.05 9.11
N ILE A 112 23.76 18.29 9.23
CA ILE A 112 24.76 17.22 9.35
C ILE A 112 24.58 16.46 10.68
N ASN A 113 24.39 17.19 11.78
CA ASN A 113 24.25 16.59 13.12
C ASN A 113 22.85 16.03 13.38
N ASN A 114 21.82 16.57 12.72
CA ASN A 114 20.44 16.11 12.84
C ASN A 114 19.72 16.13 11.47
N PRO A 115 19.98 15.14 10.59
CA PRO A 115 19.44 15.13 9.23
C PRO A 115 17.92 15.13 9.18
N THR A 116 17.26 14.48 10.15
CA THR A 116 15.79 14.39 10.21
C THR A 116 15.09 15.74 10.42
N SER A 117 15.82 16.77 10.88
CA SER A 117 15.30 18.14 10.99
C SER A 117 15.27 18.89 9.65
N CYS A 118 16.02 18.41 8.66
CA CYS A 118 16.26 19.10 7.39
C CYS A 118 15.71 18.34 6.17
N ARG A 119 15.56 17.03 6.29
CA ARG A 119 15.08 16.17 5.21
C ARG A 119 14.09 15.13 5.69
N ALA A 120 13.25 14.67 4.77
CA ALA A 120 12.37 13.52 4.96
C ALA A 120 12.72 12.44 3.93
N TYR A 121 12.68 11.17 4.36
CA TYR A 121 12.82 10.03 3.46
C TYR A 121 11.51 9.80 2.69
N VAL A 122 11.62 9.78 1.36
CA VAL A 122 10.49 9.64 0.42
C VAL A 122 10.70 8.42 -0.47
N LEU A 123 9.61 7.78 -0.89
CA LEU A 123 9.70 6.61 -1.76
C LEU A 123 9.86 7.07 -3.22
N ASN A 124 11.09 7.33 -3.67
CA ASN A 124 11.30 7.72 -5.07
C ASN A 124 10.88 6.61 -6.04
N GLN A 125 11.21 5.36 -5.73
CA GLN A 125 10.87 4.16 -6.48
C GLN A 125 10.72 3.00 -5.51
N GLY A 126 9.61 2.30 -5.62
CA GLY A 126 9.26 1.18 -4.76
C GLY A 126 8.56 0.08 -5.55
N THR A 127 8.61 -1.12 -4.99
CA THR A 127 7.86 -2.25 -5.51
C THR A 127 7.03 -2.86 -4.40
N THR A 128 5.82 -3.28 -4.73
CA THR A 128 4.99 -4.14 -3.89
C THR A 128 4.54 -5.34 -4.69
N GLY A 129 4.13 -6.39 -4.00
CA GLY A 129 3.49 -7.50 -4.66
C GLY A 129 3.11 -8.59 -3.68
N HIS A 130 1.96 -9.20 -3.90
CA HIS A 130 1.42 -10.22 -3.02
C HIS A 130 0.84 -11.38 -3.80
N LEU A 131 1.00 -12.57 -3.24
CA LEU A 131 0.14 -13.71 -3.54
C LEU A 131 -0.99 -13.71 -2.51
N THR A 132 -2.22 -13.81 -2.99
CA THR A 132 -3.41 -13.78 -2.14
C THR A 132 -4.30 -14.98 -2.38
N THR A 133 -4.73 -15.63 -1.31
CA THR A 133 -5.79 -16.64 -1.34
C THR A 133 -7.08 -16.07 -0.79
N TYR A 134 -8.17 -16.34 -1.48
CA TYR A 134 -9.53 -15.98 -1.10
C TYR A 134 -10.31 -17.27 -0.88
N TYR A 135 -11.14 -17.31 0.17
CA TYR A 135 -12.00 -18.44 0.48
C TYR A 135 -13.32 -17.98 1.08
N THR A 136 -14.44 -18.44 0.53
CA THR A 136 -15.81 -18.12 0.97
C THR A 136 -16.49 -19.41 1.45
N PRO A 137 -16.52 -19.72 2.74
CA PRO A 137 -17.03 -21.00 3.21
C PRO A 137 -18.52 -21.21 2.90
N ASP A 138 -18.88 -22.43 2.51
CA ASP A 138 -20.27 -22.82 2.24
C ASP A 138 -21.04 -23.26 3.49
N TRP A 139 -20.41 -23.20 4.66
CA TRP A 139 -21.05 -23.58 5.91
C TRP A 139 -22.15 -22.58 6.28
N SER A 140 -23.36 -23.08 6.59
CA SER A 140 -24.53 -22.24 6.88
C SER A 140 -24.28 -21.18 7.96
N PHE A 141 -23.53 -21.53 9.01
CA PHE A 141 -23.17 -20.63 10.10
C PHE A 141 -22.11 -19.57 9.73
N LEU A 142 -21.36 -19.77 8.64
CA LEU A 142 -20.37 -18.84 8.09
C LEU A 142 -20.74 -18.33 6.68
N SER A 143 -22.01 -18.41 6.31
CA SER A 143 -22.50 -17.85 5.05
C SER A 143 -22.19 -16.35 4.92
N ASN A 144 -21.89 -15.92 3.70
CA ASN A 144 -21.50 -14.54 3.35
C ASN A 144 -20.25 -14.07 4.12
N THR A 145 -19.30 -14.96 4.35
CA THR A 145 -17.99 -14.60 4.90
C THR A 145 -16.90 -14.78 3.86
N LEU A 146 -15.84 -13.99 4.00
CA LEU A 146 -14.64 -14.07 3.18
C LEU A 146 -13.43 -14.16 4.10
N PHE A 147 -12.64 -15.21 3.88
CA PHE A 147 -11.27 -15.33 4.38
C PHE A 147 -10.32 -14.91 3.28
N LYS A 148 -9.41 -14.00 3.60
CA LYS A 148 -8.36 -13.53 2.68
C LYS A 148 -7.02 -13.62 3.39
N VAL A 149 -6.06 -14.26 2.74
CA VAL A 149 -4.67 -14.33 3.20
C VAL A 149 -3.79 -13.82 2.09
N SER A 150 -3.05 -12.74 2.33
CA SER A 150 -2.10 -12.16 1.39
C SER A 150 -0.69 -12.29 1.95
N ALA A 151 0.28 -12.69 1.16
CA ALA A 151 1.69 -12.75 1.56
C ALA A 151 2.59 -12.14 0.48
N GLY A 152 3.55 -11.32 0.88
CA GLY A 152 4.41 -10.62 -0.06
C GLY A 152 5.09 -9.39 0.52
N LYS A 153 5.47 -8.47 -0.37
CA LYS A 153 6.17 -7.23 -0.04
C LYS A 153 5.19 -6.06 0.03
N PHE A 154 5.13 -5.43 1.19
CA PHE A 154 4.31 -4.26 1.45
C PHE A 154 4.97 -2.96 0.97
N LEU A 155 4.19 -1.88 0.95
CA LEU A 155 4.64 -0.55 0.53
C LEU A 155 5.76 0.03 1.40
N GLY A 156 5.84 -0.39 2.67
CA GLY A 156 6.95 -0.04 3.57
C GLY A 156 8.28 -0.69 3.18
N GLY A 157 8.26 -1.65 2.25
CA GLY A 157 9.41 -2.45 1.84
C GLY A 157 9.53 -3.77 2.59
N ASP A 158 8.80 -3.92 3.70
CA ASP A 158 8.74 -5.08 4.55
C ASP A 158 8.05 -6.28 3.89
N ILE A 159 8.46 -7.47 4.30
CA ILE A 159 7.89 -8.73 3.82
C ILE A 159 7.06 -9.35 4.93
N GLY A 160 5.85 -9.76 4.58
CA GLY A 160 4.95 -10.32 5.57
C GLY A 160 3.71 -10.98 4.99
N ALA A 161 2.76 -11.23 5.88
CA ALA A 161 1.45 -11.73 5.56
C ALA A 161 0.35 -10.93 6.26
N ARG A 162 -0.76 -10.72 5.56
CA ARG A 162 -2.01 -10.20 6.09
C ARG A 162 -3.06 -11.29 6.08
N ILE A 163 -3.72 -11.47 7.22
CA ILE A 163 -4.91 -12.31 7.37
C ILE A 163 -6.09 -11.37 7.58
N ASP A 164 -7.15 -11.57 6.81
CA ASP A 164 -8.37 -10.77 6.84
C ASP A 164 -9.59 -11.70 6.83
N PHE A 165 -10.54 -11.40 7.70
CA PHE A 165 -11.83 -12.07 7.77
C PHE A 165 -12.93 -11.03 7.74
N SER A 166 -13.91 -11.20 6.87
CA SER A 166 -15.06 -10.30 6.77
C SER A 166 -16.38 -11.02 6.60
N LYS A 167 -17.46 -10.36 6.99
CA LYS A 167 -18.84 -10.81 6.78
C LYS A 167 -19.64 -9.70 6.10
N GLN A 168 -20.37 -10.07 5.04
CA GLN A 168 -21.36 -9.22 4.42
C GLN A 168 -22.76 -9.55 4.96
N PHE A 169 -23.45 -8.52 5.43
CA PHE A 169 -24.82 -8.61 5.92
C PHE A 169 -25.83 -8.39 4.80
N LYS A 170 -27.08 -8.81 5.02
CA LYS A 170 -28.18 -8.59 4.05
C LYS A 170 -28.42 -7.10 3.73
N SER A 171 -28.03 -6.19 4.63
CA SER A 171 -28.06 -4.75 4.39
C SER A 171 -27.00 -4.26 3.40
N GLY A 172 -26.11 -5.13 2.93
CA GLY A 172 -24.93 -4.77 2.12
C GLY A 172 -23.73 -4.29 2.95
N VAL A 173 -23.93 -3.99 4.24
CA VAL A 173 -22.84 -3.64 5.17
C VAL A 173 -21.82 -4.78 5.25
N ILE A 174 -20.54 -4.43 5.25
CA ILE A 174 -19.43 -5.36 5.45
C ILE A 174 -18.73 -5.01 6.75
N ALA A 175 -18.57 -5.98 7.65
CA ALA A 175 -17.71 -5.84 8.83
C ALA A 175 -16.56 -6.84 8.73
N GLY A 176 -15.34 -6.39 9.01
CA GLY A 176 -14.16 -7.24 8.95
C GLY A 176 -13.14 -6.94 10.03
N VAL A 177 -12.24 -7.90 10.21
CA VAL A 177 -11.09 -7.83 11.10
C VAL A 177 -9.87 -8.28 10.32
N TYR A 178 -8.72 -7.69 10.61
CA TYR A 178 -7.47 -8.10 9.99
C TYR A 178 -6.32 -8.07 10.98
N THR A 179 -5.30 -8.84 10.64
CA THR A 179 -3.99 -8.83 11.28
C THR A 179 -2.90 -8.90 10.22
N VAL A 180 -1.76 -8.29 10.49
CA VAL A 180 -0.59 -8.21 9.63
C VAL A 180 0.61 -8.70 10.44
N PHE A 181 1.44 -9.54 9.84
CA PHE A 181 2.66 -10.06 10.41
C PHE A 181 3.79 -9.79 9.42
N THR A 182 4.77 -8.97 9.80
CA THR A 182 5.86 -8.55 8.91
C THR A 182 7.18 -8.50 9.67
N ASP A 183 8.29 -8.39 8.96
CA ASP A 183 9.63 -8.24 9.52
C ASP A 183 9.96 -6.82 10.02
N LEU A 184 9.02 -5.89 9.91
CA LEU A 184 9.17 -4.50 10.34
C LEU A 184 9.00 -4.38 11.87
N THR A 185 9.91 -3.67 12.52
CA THR A 185 9.95 -3.55 13.98
C THR A 185 8.94 -2.51 14.50
N ALA A 186 8.56 -2.61 15.78
CA ALA A 186 7.59 -1.67 16.39
C ALA A 186 8.08 -0.21 16.34
N ASP A 187 9.38 0.03 16.42
CA ASP A 187 9.98 1.36 16.35
C ASP A 187 9.88 1.96 14.93
N GLU A 188 9.88 1.11 13.90
CA GLU A 188 9.76 1.52 12.50
C GLU A 188 8.31 1.77 12.07
N TYR A 189 7.33 1.16 12.75
CA TYR A 189 5.90 1.40 12.54
C TYR A 189 5.42 2.77 13.07
N GLY A 190 6.13 3.36 14.04
CA GLY A 190 5.68 4.53 14.82
C GLY A 190 4.73 4.16 15.96
N GLU A 191 4.50 5.08 16.91
CA GLU A 191 3.67 4.81 18.11
C GLU A 191 2.30 4.21 17.77
N GLY A 192 2.12 2.93 18.09
CA GLY A 192 0.90 2.15 17.88
C GLY A 192 1.12 0.95 16.95
N SER A 193 0.96 -0.27 17.47
CA SER A 193 1.01 -1.47 16.64
C SER A 193 -0.27 -1.57 15.77
N TYR A 194 -0.28 -0.89 14.63
CA TYR A 194 -1.39 -0.95 13.64
C TYR A 194 -1.40 -2.26 12.83
N ASN A 195 -0.83 -3.32 13.39
CA ASN A 195 -0.78 -4.64 12.78
C ASN A 195 -2.10 -5.41 12.97
N LYS A 196 -3.09 -4.87 13.68
CA LYS A 196 -4.43 -5.44 13.85
C LYS A 196 -5.49 -4.35 13.81
N GLY A 197 -6.66 -4.67 13.29
CA GLY A 197 -7.75 -3.70 13.23
C GLY A 197 -9.08 -4.34 12.85
N PHE A 198 -10.13 -3.51 12.90
CA PHE A 198 -11.45 -3.83 12.36
C PHE A 198 -11.88 -2.71 11.41
N TYR A 199 -12.79 -3.02 10.51
CA TYR A 199 -13.38 -2.05 9.59
C TYR A 199 -14.85 -2.33 9.36
N VAL A 200 -15.58 -1.28 9.03
CA VAL A 200 -16.97 -1.35 8.58
C VAL A 200 -17.07 -0.57 7.28
N SER A 201 -17.59 -1.20 6.23
CA SER A 201 -17.95 -0.55 4.98
C SER A 201 -19.47 -0.49 4.89
N ILE A 202 -19.99 0.72 4.70
CA ILE A 202 -21.42 0.97 4.53
C ILE A 202 -21.62 1.37 3.06
N PRO A 203 -22.44 0.63 2.30
CA PRO A 203 -22.70 0.91 0.89
C PRO A 203 -23.52 2.20 0.68
#